data_AF-H6QQT3-F1
#
_entry.id   AF-H6QQT3-F1
#
_cell.length_a   1.000
_cell.length_b   1.000
_cell.length_c   1.000
_cell.angle_alpha   90.00
_cell.angle_beta   90.00
_cell.angle_gamma   90.00
#
_symmetry.space_group_name_H-M   'P 1'
#
loop_
_entity.id
_entity.type
_entity.pdbx_description
1 polymer ?
#
loop_
_entity_poly.entity_id
_entity_poly.type
_entity_poly.pdbx_seq_one_letter_code
_entity_poly.pdbx_strand_id
1 'polypeptide(L)'
;MTSPPSPYIKPEYNITTTPKLVASSALLDLFPSLPPLLKPSPSASIAKPSLSESKMSLTADFEVSRHPTLKLTGVEQLKPPGSESTYLDWRWILEIHFMATNVDYIITKDLAKAKLKPNWERDNKAVCGVISRTIHPINIRNVRHLKTDACRLWDALKQAHQDSLAGGVMYWLRKLTMSRMVTDNLSSHLDKMAKTYECLNALITTKSPLTPEDIYSASILTSLPQDWLSCVSSMMNEPCVSPIKLIDALKAEELCRKTRCKDPSLLESALATKANPL
;
A
#
# COMPACT_ATOMS: atom_id res chain seq x y z
N MET A 1 26.70 -5.22 -54.97
CA MET A 1 26.21 -4.78 -53.64
C MET A 1 24.77 -5.20 -53.53
N THR A 2 24.54 -6.33 -52.87
CA THR A 2 23.26 -7.06 -52.82
C THR A 2 22.59 -6.80 -51.47
N SER A 3 21.41 -6.18 -51.50
CA SER A 3 20.53 -6.03 -50.35
C SER A 3 19.95 -7.39 -49.93
N PRO A 4 19.82 -7.70 -48.63
CA PRO A 4 19.12 -8.89 -48.17
C PRO A 4 17.60 -8.69 -48.22
N PRO A 5 16.80 -9.75 -48.47
CA PRO A 5 15.34 -9.67 -48.52
C PRO A 5 14.73 -9.69 -47.11
N SER A 6 13.66 -8.92 -46.98
CA SER A 6 12.83 -8.79 -45.77
C SER A 6 12.01 -10.06 -45.52
N PRO A 7 11.94 -10.59 -44.28
CA PRO A 7 11.11 -11.75 -43.98
C PRO A 7 9.63 -11.37 -43.87
N TYR A 8 8.85 -11.94 -44.80
CA TYR A 8 7.40 -11.91 -44.85
C TYR A 8 6.84 -12.84 -43.76
N ILE A 9 6.24 -12.30 -42.69
CA ILE A 9 5.51 -13.09 -41.69
C ILE A 9 4.02 -13.04 -42.02
N LYS A 10 3.44 -14.21 -42.33
CA LYS A 10 2.00 -14.43 -42.44
C LYS A 10 1.35 -14.40 -41.05
N PRO A 11 0.15 -13.82 -40.87
CA PRO A 11 -0.65 -14.04 -39.69
C PRO A 11 -1.51 -15.30 -39.88
N GLU A 12 -1.25 -16.35 -39.11
CA GLU A 12 -2.20 -17.44 -38.93
C GLU A 12 -3.15 -17.10 -37.78
N TYR A 13 -4.44 -17.27 -38.07
CA TYR A 13 -5.58 -16.95 -37.25
C TYR A 13 -6.20 -18.22 -36.64
N ASN A 14 -6.84 -18.00 -35.49
CA ASN A 14 -7.91 -18.77 -34.86
C ASN A 14 -7.54 -20.00 -34.03
N ILE A 15 -7.69 -19.84 -32.70
CA ILE A 15 -8.47 -20.81 -31.91
C ILE A 15 -9.38 -20.03 -30.96
N THR A 16 -10.67 -20.06 -31.28
CA THR A 16 -11.79 -19.71 -30.40
C THR A 16 -11.91 -20.80 -29.34
N THR A 17 -11.90 -20.44 -28.05
CA THR A 17 -12.44 -21.34 -27.01
C THR A 17 -13.16 -20.52 -25.95
N THR A 18 -14.49 -20.54 -26.06
CA THR A 18 -15.48 -20.04 -25.11
C THR A 18 -15.40 -20.83 -23.79
N PRO A 19 -15.39 -20.20 -22.61
CA PRO A 19 -15.69 -20.91 -21.37
C PRO A 19 -17.21 -20.97 -21.16
N LYS A 20 -17.73 -22.19 -21.05
CA LYS A 20 -19.10 -22.49 -20.60
C LYS A 20 -19.34 -21.92 -19.20
N LEU A 21 -20.34 -21.05 -19.09
CA LEU A 21 -21.03 -20.75 -17.84
C LEU A 21 -21.76 -22.03 -17.38
N VAL A 22 -21.35 -22.61 -16.26
CA VAL A 22 -22.15 -23.58 -15.53
C VAL A 22 -22.82 -22.83 -14.39
N ALA A 23 -24.15 -22.71 -14.50
CA ALA A 23 -25.01 -22.28 -13.40
C ALA A 23 -24.99 -23.33 -12.30
N SER A 24 -24.68 -22.92 -11.07
CA SER A 24 -24.89 -23.75 -9.88
C SER A 24 -25.94 -23.04 -9.01
N SER A 25 -27.14 -23.59 -9.04
CA SER A 25 -28.25 -23.23 -8.17
C SER A 25 -28.64 -24.50 -7.43
N ALA A 26 -28.23 -24.62 -6.17
CA ALA A 26 -28.84 -25.45 -5.12
C ALA A 26 -27.90 -25.45 -3.90
N LEU A 27 -28.33 -24.83 -2.80
CA LEU A 27 -28.14 -25.27 -1.40
C LEU A 27 -28.65 -24.16 -0.45
N LEU A 28 -29.97 -23.97 -0.46
CA LEU A 28 -30.68 -23.49 0.71
C LEU A 28 -31.17 -24.74 1.43
N ASP A 29 -30.50 -25.09 2.52
CA ASP A 29 -31.05 -25.77 3.70
C ASP A 29 -29.88 -26.28 4.54
N LEU A 30 -29.63 -25.62 5.67
CA LEU A 30 -29.35 -26.22 6.98
C LEU A 30 -28.95 -25.08 7.94
N PHE A 31 -29.94 -24.52 8.65
CA PHE A 31 -29.69 -23.87 9.93
C PHE A 31 -29.66 -24.97 11.01
N PRO A 32 -28.55 -25.15 11.77
CA PRO A 32 -28.63 -25.86 13.03
C PRO A 32 -29.10 -24.88 14.11
N SER A 33 -30.21 -25.26 14.74
CA SER A 33 -30.79 -24.67 15.93
C SER A 33 -29.80 -24.56 17.10
N LEU A 34 -29.81 -23.41 17.76
CA LEU A 34 -29.16 -23.17 19.05
C LEU A 34 -29.76 -24.08 20.14
N PRO A 35 -28.95 -24.78 20.95
CA PRO A 35 -29.46 -25.42 22.16
C PRO A 35 -29.63 -24.40 23.31
N PRO A 36 -30.59 -24.63 24.22
CA PRO A 36 -30.97 -23.65 25.23
C PRO A 36 -29.99 -23.57 26.41
N LEU A 37 -29.92 -22.36 26.96
CA LEU A 37 -29.13 -21.94 28.12
C LEU A 37 -29.55 -22.69 29.40
N LEU A 38 -28.69 -23.57 29.94
CA LEU A 38 -28.87 -24.20 31.25
C LEU A 38 -28.23 -23.33 32.34
N LYS A 39 -29.04 -23.00 33.37
CA LYS A 39 -28.65 -22.27 34.58
C LYS A 39 -27.58 -23.03 35.39
N PRO A 40 -26.66 -22.33 36.09
CA PRO A 40 -25.72 -22.98 37.00
C PRO A 40 -26.34 -23.20 38.39
N SER A 41 -26.06 -24.35 38.99
CA SER A 41 -26.15 -24.60 40.44
C SER A 41 -24.81 -25.14 40.95
N PRO A 42 -24.44 -24.92 42.22
CA PRO A 42 -23.06 -24.88 42.66
C PRO A 42 -22.53 -26.19 43.26
N SER A 43 -21.20 -26.28 43.28
CA SER A 43 -20.35 -27.15 44.12
C SER A 43 -19.85 -28.45 43.50
N ALA A 44 -18.56 -28.46 43.12
CA ALA A 44 -17.64 -29.54 43.44
C ALA A 44 -16.18 -29.09 43.25
N SER A 45 -15.45 -29.09 44.37
CA SER A 45 -14.05 -29.54 44.49
C SER A 45 -12.93 -28.69 43.86
N ILE A 46 -12.28 -27.93 44.76
CA ILE A 46 -10.94 -27.37 44.60
C ILE A 46 -9.95 -28.48 44.24
N ALA A 47 -9.38 -28.43 43.03
CA ALA A 47 -8.12 -29.10 42.69
C ALA A 47 -7.04 -28.02 42.53
N LYS A 48 -5.98 -28.11 43.34
CA LYS A 48 -4.79 -27.25 43.28
C LYS A 48 -4.19 -27.25 41.87
N PRO A 49 -3.85 -26.09 41.29
CA PRO A 49 -2.91 -26.05 40.17
C PRO A 49 -1.50 -26.31 40.70
N SER A 50 -0.77 -27.15 39.97
CA SER A 50 0.64 -27.48 40.15
C SER A 50 1.52 -26.22 40.16
N LEU A 51 2.26 -26.06 41.26
CA LEU A 51 3.22 -24.99 41.52
C LEU A 51 4.54 -25.24 40.75
N SER A 52 4.51 -25.33 39.43
CA SER A 52 5.75 -25.46 38.62
C SER A 52 5.73 -24.62 37.34
N GLU A 53 4.59 -24.45 36.68
CA GLU A 53 4.49 -23.66 35.44
C GLU A 53 4.43 -22.14 35.70
N SER A 54 3.89 -21.73 36.84
CA SER A 54 3.72 -20.30 37.18
C SER A 54 5.06 -19.58 37.43
N LYS A 55 6.08 -20.29 37.92
CA LYS A 55 7.38 -19.68 38.29
C LYS A 55 8.25 -19.37 37.06
N MET A 56 8.21 -20.21 36.02
CA MET A 56 8.95 -20.01 34.77
C MET A 56 8.38 -18.86 33.92
N SER A 57 7.05 -18.74 33.85
CA SER A 57 6.39 -17.63 33.12
C SER A 57 6.71 -16.27 33.74
N LEU A 58 6.67 -16.18 35.08
CA LEU A 58 6.99 -14.93 35.80
C LEU A 58 8.45 -14.51 35.56
N THR A 59 9.41 -15.43 35.53
CA THR A 59 10.82 -15.10 35.25
C THR A 59 11.05 -14.61 33.83
N ALA A 60 10.40 -15.22 32.83
CA ALA A 60 10.57 -14.82 31.43
C ALA A 60 9.97 -13.43 31.16
N ASP A 61 8.78 -13.13 31.72
CA ASP A 61 8.13 -11.82 31.57
C ASP A 61 8.88 -10.71 32.31
N PHE A 62 9.46 -11.01 33.49
CA PHE A 62 10.29 -10.06 34.24
C PHE A 62 11.57 -9.70 33.47
N GLU A 63 12.19 -10.65 32.78
CA GLU A 63 13.37 -10.39 31.96
C GLU A 63 13.07 -9.53 30.73
N VAL A 64 11.93 -9.73 30.06
CA VAL A 64 11.53 -8.88 28.93
C VAL A 64 11.27 -7.45 29.41
N SER A 65 10.61 -7.26 30.57
CA SER A 65 10.27 -5.92 31.10
C SER A 65 11.47 -4.99 31.31
N ARG A 66 12.66 -5.55 31.57
CA ARG A 66 13.92 -4.81 31.78
C ARG A 66 14.71 -4.56 30.49
N HIS A 67 14.21 -5.01 29.34
CA HIS A 67 14.93 -4.91 28.07
C HIS A 67 15.21 -3.44 27.70
N PRO A 68 16.46 -3.07 27.36
CA PRO A 68 16.83 -1.67 27.05
C PRO A 68 15.95 -1.04 25.96
N THR A 69 15.60 -1.81 24.93
CA THR A 69 14.68 -1.39 23.85
C THR A 69 13.31 -0.92 24.35
N LEU A 70 12.81 -1.41 25.50
CA LEU A 70 11.52 -0.96 26.03
C LEU A 70 11.55 0.46 26.63
N LYS A 71 12.73 1.06 26.81
CA LYS A 71 12.91 2.41 27.39
C LYS A 71 12.68 3.56 26.39
N LEU A 72 12.04 3.29 25.26
CA LEU A 72 11.70 4.32 24.29
C LEU A 72 10.67 5.29 24.89
N THR A 73 10.96 6.59 24.85
CA THR A 73 10.10 7.66 25.36
C THR A 73 9.98 8.78 24.34
N GLY A 74 8.84 9.49 24.32
CA GLY A 74 8.68 10.72 23.53
C GLY A 74 8.50 10.51 22.02
N VAL A 75 8.24 9.29 21.56
CA VAL A 75 7.95 9.02 20.15
C VAL A 75 6.48 9.29 19.85
N GLU A 76 6.21 10.14 18.88
CA GLU A 76 4.86 10.38 18.37
C GLU A 76 4.28 9.07 17.82
N GLN A 77 3.01 8.81 18.10
CA GLN A 77 2.36 7.61 17.57
C GLN A 77 2.25 7.66 16.04
N LEU A 78 2.50 6.53 15.39
CA LEU A 78 2.25 6.35 13.96
C LEU A 78 0.78 6.66 13.65
N LYS A 79 0.54 7.76 12.94
CA LYS A 79 -0.80 8.20 12.52
C LYS A 79 -1.48 7.17 11.62
N PRO A 80 -2.80 7.28 11.35
CA PRO A 80 -3.47 6.42 10.38
C PRO A 80 -2.84 6.54 8.97
N PRO A 81 -3.01 5.52 8.10
CA PRO A 81 -2.55 5.60 6.72
C PRO A 81 -3.28 6.70 5.95
N GLY A 82 -2.56 7.43 5.08
CA GLY A 82 -3.07 8.51 4.24
C GLY A 82 -2.02 9.62 4.05
N SER A 83 -2.45 10.76 3.49
CA SER A 83 -1.56 11.89 3.20
C SER A 83 -0.87 12.49 4.43
N GLU A 84 -1.47 12.31 5.61
CA GLU A 84 -0.96 12.84 6.90
C GLU A 84 -0.23 11.78 7.74
N SER A 85 0.07 10.61 7.16
CA SER A 85 0.78 9.54 7.84
C SER A 85 2.22 9.95 8.17
N THR A 86 2.61 9.79 9.44
CA THR A 86 3.97 10.02 9.94
C THR A 86 4.89 8.81 9.76
N TYR A 87 4.55 7.88 8.88
CA TYR A 87 5.25 6.59 8.74
C TYR A 87 6.76 6.72 8.52
N LEU A 88 7.22 7.64 7.68
CA LEU A 88 8.65 7.78 7.38
C LEU A 88 9.45 8.25 8.61
N ASP A 89 8.97 9.30 9.28
CA ASP A 89 9.58 9.82 10.52
C ASP A 89 9.56 8.77 11.63
N TRP A 90 8.38 8.17 11.87
CA TRP A 90 8.20 7.13 12.87
C TRP A 90 9.14 5.94 12.64
N ARG A 91 9.23 5.49 11.38
CA ARG A 91 10.09 4.38 10.98
C ARG A 91 11.55 4.71 11.25
N TRP A 92 12.01 5.89 10.84
CA TRP A 92 13.39 6.32 11.02
C TRP A 92 13.78 6.39 12.50
N ILE A 93 12.92 6.96 13.34
CA ILE A 93 13.13 7.03 14.80
C ILE A 93 13.30 5.63 15.39
N LEU A 94 12.43 4.69 15.02
CA LEU A 94 12.50 3.32 15.55
C LEU A 94 13.71 2.55 15.03
N GLU A 95 14.09 2.71 13.75
CA GLU A 95 15.30 2.10 13.20
C GLU A 95 16.55 2.54 13.98
N ILE A 96 16.70 3.84 14.28
CA ILE A 96 17.80 4.36 15.12
C ILE A 96 17.77 3.74 16.52
N HIS A 97 16.60 3.69 17.15
CA HIS A 97 16.47 3.13 18.50
C HIS A 97 16.81 1.64 18.55
N PHE A 98 16.36 0.87 17.57
CA PHE A 98 16.69 -0.55 17.49
C PHE A 98 18.18 -0.79 17.21
N MET A 99 18.80 0.05 16.38
CA MET A 99 20.26 0.02 16.20
C MET A 99 21.00 0.34 17.50
N ALA A 100 20.61 1.41 18.20
CA ALA A 100 21.23 1.81 19.46
C ALA A 100 21.10 0.76 20.57
N THR A 101 20.05 -0.08 20.50
CA THR A 101 19.80 -1.17 21.44
C THR A 101 20.21 -2.54 20.92
N ASN A 102 20.91 -2.60 19.77
CA ASN A 102 21.41 -3.82 19.12
C ASN A 102 20.34 -4.89 18.79
N VAL A 103 19.12 -4.45 18.48
CA VAL A 103 17.99 -5.33 18.10
C VAL A 103 17.43 -5.04 16.70
N ASP A 104 18.08 -4.18 15.91
CA ASP A 104 17.72 -3.89 14.52
C ASP A 104 17.64 -5.17 13.67
N TYR A 105 18.50 -6.16 13.98
CA TYR A 105 18.51 -7.47 13.33
C TYR A 105 17.15 -8.20 13.36
N ILE A 106 16.26 -7.87 14.31
CA ILE A 106 14.91 -8.46 14.43
C ILE A 106 14.00 -8.08 13.26
N ILE A 107 14.12 -6.85 12.75
CA ILE A 107 13.29 -6.32 11.65
C ILE A 107 13.98 -6.45 10.28
N THR A 108 15.08 -7.21 10.21
CA THR A 108 15.82 -7.44 8.95
C THR A 108 15.18 -8.55 8.11
N LYS A 109 15.49 -8.53 6.81
CA LYS A 109 14.96 -9.52 5.84
C LYS A 109 15.50 -10.94 6.04
N ASP A 110 16.60 -11.11 6.77
CA ASP A 110 17.22 -12.41 7.01
C ASP A 110 16.75 -13.01 8.35
N LEU A 111 15.47 -13.40 8.38
CA LEU A 111 14.85 -13.99 9.56
C LEU A 111 15.54 -15.29 10.01
N ALA A 112 16.06 -16.06 9.04
CA ALA A 112 16.76 -17.31 9.31
C ALA A 112 18.02 -17.05 10.15
N LYS A 113 18.83 -16.06 9.76
CA LYS A 113 20.00 -15.64 10.53
C LYS A 113 19.63 -14.98 11.85
N ALA A 114 18.57 -14.18 11.88
CA ALA A 114 18.10 -13.53 13.11
C ALA A 114 17.75 -14.56 14.19
N LYS A 115 17.03 -15.63 13.82
CA LYS A 115 16.62 -16.71 14.74
C LYS A 115 17.77 -17.54 15.31
N LEU A 116 18.96 -17.48 14.72
CA LEU A 116 20.16 -18.15 15.27
C LEU A 116 20.73 -17.43 16.49
N LYS A 117 20.32 -16.18 16.76
CA LYS A 117 20.81 -15.46 17.94
C LYS A 117 20.16 -15.99 19.22
N PRO A 118 20.94 -16.22 20.30
CA PRO A 118 20.43 -16.81 21.54
C PRO A 118 19.35 -15.96 22.23
N ASN A 119 19.37 -14.63 22.04
CA ASN A 119 18.41 -13.71 22.65
C ASN A 119 17.22 -13.39 21.73
N TRP A 120 17.13 -14.00 20.54
CA TRP A 120 16.16 -13.60 19.51
C TRP A 120 14.74 -13.52 20.03
N GLU A 121 14.28 -14.48 20.82
CA GLU A 121 12.89 -14.48 21.29
C GLU A 121 12.59 -13.35 22.27
N ARG A 122 13.54 -13.02 23.15
CA ARG A 122 13.42 -11.90 24.10
C ARG A 122 13.41 -10.58 23.35
N ASP A 123 14.32 -10.40 22.41
CA ASP A 123 14.48 -9.18 21.61
C ASP A 123 13.26 -8.98 20.71
N ASN A 124 12.76 -10.05 20.07
CA ASN A 124 11.54 -10.04 19.27
C ASN A 124 10.31 -9.61 20.10
N LYS A 125 10.13 -10.14 21.31
CA LYS A 125 9.05 -9.70 22.21
C LYS A 125 9.19 -8.23 22.60
N ALA A 126 10.41 -7.77 22.88
CA ALA A 126 10.67 -6.38 23.21
C ALA A 126 10.35 -5.43 22.04
N VAL A 127 10.75 -5.79 20.82
CA VAL A 127 10.46 -5.02 19.60
C VAL A 127 8.96 -5.00 19.31
N CYS A 128 8.25 -6.14 19.41
CA CYS A 128 6.78 -6.18 19.34
C CYS A 128 6.15 -5.20 20.34
N GLY A 129 6.66 -5.17 21.57
CA GLY A 129 6.21 -4.27 22.63
C GLY A 129 6.40 -2.80 22.28
N VAL A 130 7.56 -2.41 21.72
CA VAL A 130 7.82 -1.04 21.28
C VAL A 130 6.90 -0.62 20.14
N ILE A 131 6.79 -1.44 19.10
CA ILE A 131 5.94 -1.13 17.94
C ILE A 131 4.49 -0.98 18.40
N SER A 132 3.98 -1.91 19.22
CA SER A 132 2.60 -1.87 19.72
C SER A 132 2.28 -0.60 20.54
N ARG A 133 3.26 -0.03 21.26
CA ARG A 133 3.08 1.21 22.05
C ARG A 133 3.12 2.49 21.20
N THR A 134 3.77 2.41 20.05
CA THR A 134 4.07 3.57 19.20
C THR A 134 3.18 3.66 17.98
N ILE A 135 2.15 2.82 17.86
CA ILE A 135 1.17 2.90 16.76
C ILE A 135 -0.18 3.42 17.25
N HIS A 136 -0.85 4.22 16.41
CA HIS A 136 -2.23 4.62 16.67
C HIS A 136 -3.19 3.41 16.65
N PRO A 137 -4.25 3.36 17.47
CA PRO A 137 -5.18 2.23 17.53
C PRO A 137 -5.79 1.80 16.19
N ILE A 138 -5.98 2.73 15.25
CA ILE A 138 -6.45 2.40 13.89
C ILE A 138 -5.51 1.41 13.19
N ASN A 139 -4.20 1.51 13.41
CA ASN A 139 -3.21 0.63 12.79
C ASN A 139 -3.22 -0.78 13.38
N ILE A 140 -3.77 -0.98 14.58
CA ILE A 140 -3.90 -2.31 15.21
C ILE A 140 -4.69 -3.27 14.32
N ARG A 141 -5.70 -2.79 13.58
CA ARG A 141 -6.51 -3.66 12.69
C ARG A 141 -5.65 -4.38 11.63
N ASN A 142 -4.56 -3.73 11.18
CA ASN A 142 -3.67 -4.27 10.16
C ASN A 142 -2.73 -5.35 10.72
N VAL A 143 -2.49 -5.33 12.03
CA VAL A 143 -1.44 -6.14 12.66
C VAL A 143 -1.90 -7.00 13.83
N ARG A 144 -3.19 -6.98 14.18
CA ARG A 144 -3.77 -7.68 15.34
C ARG A 144 -3.42 -9.17 15.40
N HIS A 145 -3.22 -9.79 14.23
CA HIS A 145 -2.91 -11.21 14.09
C HIS A 145 -1.42 -11.53 14.25
N LEU A 146 -0.53 -10.52 14.31
CA LEU A 146 0.94 -10.65 14.31
C LEU A 146 1.55 -10.31 15.67
N LYS A 147 1.05 -10.93 16.74
CA LYS A 147 1.40 -10.55 18.12
C LYS A 147 2.83 -10.94 18.55
N THR A 148 3.43 -11.91 17.86
CA THR A 148 4.68 -12.56 18.28
C THR A 148 5.76 -12.54 17.19
N ASP A 149 5.56 -11.79 16.12
CA ASP A 149 6.50 -11.71 15.01
C ASP A 149 6.75 -10.24 14.66
N ALA A 150 7.81 -9.68 15.23
CA ALA A 150 8.15 -8.27 15.05
C ALA A 150 8.49 -7.92 13.60
N CYS A 151 9.13 -8.85 12.87
CA CYS A 151 9.46 -8.65 11.47
C CYS A 151 8.19 -8.54 10.63
N ARG A 152 7.25 -9.48 10.79
CA ARG A 152 5.96 -9.42 10.09
C ARG A 152 5.13 -8.22 10.53
N LEU A 153 5.15 -7.86 11.81
CA LEU A 153 4.48 -6.68 12.34
C LEU A 153 4.98 -5.40 11.65
N TRP A 154 6.30 -5.28 11.52
CA TRP A 154 6.97 -4.18 10.83
C TRP A 154 6.60 -4.11 9.34
N ASP A 155 6.66 -5.24 8.64
CA ASP A 155 6.30 -5.32 7.22
C ASP A 155 4.81 -5.04 6.96
N ALA A 156 3.92 -5.52 7.83
CA ALA A 156 2.48 -5.28 7.70
C ALA A 156 2.12 -3.80 7.92
N LEU A 157 2.78 -3.11 8.85
CA LEU A 157 2.63 -1.66 9.01
C LEU A 157 3.18 -0.92 7.78
N LYS A 158 4.35 -1.32 7.29
CA LYS A 158 4.89 -0.78 6.04
C LYS A 158 3.89 -0.90 4.90
N GLN A 159 3.27 -2.08 4.75
CA GLN A 159 2.30 -2.36 3.71
C GLN A 159 1.02 -1.54 3.89
N ALA A 160 0.48 -1.46 5.10
CA ALA A 160 -0.71 -0.66 5.38
C ALA A 160 -0.50 0.84 5.11
N HIS A 161 0.74 1.30 5.21
CA HIS A 161 1.14 2.68 4.90
C HIS A 161 1.66 2.85 3.47
N GLN A 162 1.62 1.82 2.61
CA GLN A 162 1.91 1.98 1.19
C GLN A 162 0.93 2.95 0.53
N ASP A 163 -0.32 3.01 0.99
CA ASP A 163 -1.29 3.99 0.50
C ASP A 163 -1.06 5.42 1.06
N SER A 164 -0.23 5.56 2.10
CA SER A 164 0.29 6.89 2.47
C SER A 164 1.36 7.38 1.49
N LEU A 165 2.02 6.41 0.84
CA LEU A 165 2.81 6.59 -0.36
C LEU A 165 1.96 6.42 -1.63
N ALA A 166 0.60 6.35 -1.57
CA ALA A 166 -0.31 5.87 -2.63
C ALA A 166 -0.11 6.44 -4.04
N GLY A 167 0.62 7.55 -4.15
CA GLY A 167 1.13 7.95 -5.44
C GLY A 167 2.16 6.94 -5.96
N GLY A 168 1.99 6.45 -7.18
CA GLY A 168 3.09 5.80 -7.89
C GLY A 168 4.29 6.74 -8.00
N VAL A 169 5.45 6.21 -8.45
CA VAL A 169 6.63 7.03 -8.78
C VAL A 169 6.22 8.22 -9.66
N MET A 170 5.30 7.98 -10.59
CA MET A 170 4.72 8.96 -11.49
C MET A 170 3.96 10.09 -10.81
N TYR A 171 3.12 9.80 -9.82
CA TYR A 171 2.39 10.82 -9.08
C TYR A 171 3.35 11.73 -8.32
N TRP A 172 4.29 11.17 -7.57
CA TRP A 172 5.22 11.95 -6.74
C TRP A 172 6.21 12.73 -7.59
N LEU A 173 6.73 12.13 -8.66
CA LEU A 173 7.62 12.81 -9.61
C LEU A 173 6.93 14.00 -10.27
N ARG A 174 5.69 13.82 -10.75
CA ARG A 174 4.87 14.91 -11.29
C ARG A 174 4.60 15.99 -10.25
N LYS A 175 4.21 15.61 -9.04
CA LYS A 175 3.91 16.55 -7.94
C LYS A 175 5.14 17.37 -7.57
N LEU A 176 6.32 16.75 -7.55
CA LEU A 176 7.59 17.42 -7.27
C LEU A 176 7.94 18.42 -8.37
N THR A 177 7.84 18.03 -9.65
CA THR A 177 8.20 18.89 -10.79
C THR A 177 7.21 20.04 -11.04
N MET A 178 5.93 19.84 -10.73
CA MET A 178 4.89 20.86 -10.83
C MET A 178 4.80 21.77 -9.61
N SER A 179 5.50 21.45 -8.50
CA SER A 179 5.49 22.30 -7.30
C SER A 179 6.00 23.70 -7.65
N ARG A 180 5.21 24.72 -7.33
CA ARG A 180 5.57 26.14 -7.49
C ARG A 180 5.32 26.86 -6.18
N MET A 181 6.18 27.82 -5.86
CA MET A 181 6.00 28.67 -4.69
C MET A 181 4.89 29.68 -5.00
N VAL A 182 3.73 29.49 -4.38
CA VAL A 182 2.54 30.37 -4.56
C VAL A 182 2.44 31.42 -3.46
N THR A 183 3.09 31.18 -2.31
CA THR A 183 3.06 32.04 -1.12
C THR A 183 4.46 32.57 -0.80
N ASP A 184 4.56 33.72 -0.13
CA ASP A 184 5.84 34.31 0.28
C ASP A 184 6.58 33.55 1.41
N ASN A 185 6.08 32.39 1.83
CA ASN A 185 6.74 31.54 2.82
C ASN A 185 7.61 30.48 2.15
N LEU A 186 8.88 30.83 1.90
CA LEU A 186 9.88 29.93 1.32
C LEU A 186 10.08 28.67 2.17
N SER A 187 10.20 28.80 3.49
CA SER A 187 10.45 27.66 4.39
C SER A 187 9.33 26.62 4.28
N SER A 188 8.07 27.05 4.35
CA SER A 188 6.93 26.13 4.21
C SER A 188 6.87 25.47 2.83
N HIS A 189 7.26 26.19 1.77
CA HIS A 189 7.34 25.62 0.44
C HIS A 189 8.42 24.53 0.35
N LEU A 190 9.62 24.80 0.87
CA LEU A 190 10.72 23.84 0.92
C LEU A 190 10.36 22.61 1.76
N ASP A 191 9.70 22.78 2.91
CA ASP A 191 9.22 21.66 3.73
C ASP A 191 8.22 20.76 2.96
N LYS A 192 7.32 21.37 2.18
CA LYS A 192 6.38 20.61 1.32
C LYS A 192 7.10 19.90 0.18
N MET A 193 8.11 20.52 -0.42
CA MET A 193 8.94 19.88 -1.45
C MET A 193 9.75 18.72 -0.87
N ALA A 194 10.35 18.88 0.32
CA ALA A 194 11.09 17.83 1.02
C ALA A 194 10.21 16.61 1.29
N LYS A 195 9.00 16.81 1.84
CA LYS A 195 8.02 15.73 2.05
C LYS A 195 7.67 14.99 0.75
N THR A 196 7.50 15.73 -0.35
CA THR A 196 7.21 15.13 -1.67
C THR A 196 8.40 14.32 -2.19
N TYR A 197 9.62 14.82 -2.01
CA TYR A 197 10.86 14.13 -2.36
C TYR A 197 11.06 12.85 -1.53
N GLU A 198 10.81 12.89 -0.22
CA GLU A 198 10.92 11.72 0.65
C GLU A 198 9.96 10.60 0.25
N CYS A 199 8.72 10.95 -0.11
CA CYS A 199 7.75 9.98 -0.65
C CYS A 199 8.25 9.36 -1.97
N LEU A 200 8.80 10.17 -2.89
CA LEU A 200 9.39 9.67 -4.14
C LEU A 200 10.60 8.76 -3.87
N ASN A 201 11.52 9.19 -3.01
CA ASN A 201 12.74 8.47 -2.67
C ASN A 201 12.45 7.12 -1.99
N ALA A 202 11.38 7.04 -1.20
CA ALA A 202 10.94 5.78 -0.58
C ALA A 202 10.49 4.71 -1.59
N LEU A 203 10.07 5.12 -2.80
CA LEU A 203 9.65 4.21 -3.88
C LEU A 203 10.81 3.78 -4.78
N ILE A 204 11.87 4.58 -4.86
CA ILE A 204 13.07 4.28 -5.66
C ILE A 204 13.94 3.31 -4.87
N THR A 205 14.18 2.13 -5.44
CA THR A 205 15.01 1.10 -4.79
C THR A 205 16.03 0.55 -5.76
N THR A 206 17.03 -0.19 -5.26
CA THR A 206 18.00 -0.89 -6.14
C THR A 206 17.34 -1.88 -7.10
N LYS A 207 16.15 -2.40 -6.76
CA LYS A 207 15.37 -3.30 -7.61
C LYS A 207 14.41 -2.57 -8.56
N SER A 208 14.15 -1.29 -8.31
CA SER A 208 13.24 -0.44 -9.07
C SER A 208 13.80 1.00 -9.07
N PRO A 209 14.89 1.24 -9.83
CA PRO A 209 15.50 2.57 -9.89
C PRO A 209 14.61 3.53 -10.69
N LEU A 210 14.82 4.83 -10.50
CA LEU A 210 14.23 5.83 -11.37
C LEU A 210 14.88 5.75 -12.76
N THR A 211 14.07 5.63 -13.81
CA THR A 211 14.55 5.46 -15.18
C THR A 211 14.31 6.71 -16.04
N PRO A 212 15.01 6.86 -17.18
CA PRO A 212 14.68 7.89 -18.15
C PRO A 212 13.24 7.80 -18.67
N GLU A 213 12.65 6.60 -18.70
CA GLU A 213 11.25 6.40 -19.08
C GLU A 213 10.29 7.07 -18.08
N ASP A 214 10.56 6.97 -16.78
CA ASP A 214 9.74 7.63 -15.76
C ASP A 214 9.78 9.16 -15.92
N ILE A 215 10.95 9.72 -16.25
CA ILE A 215 11.13 11.16 -16.53
C ILE A 215 10.37 11.56 -17.80
N TYR A 216 10.46 10.75 -18.85
CA TYR A 216 9.76 11.01 -20.11
C TYR A 216 8.24 10.96 -19.94
N SER A 217 7.72 9.92 -19.27
CA SER A 217 6.31 9.81 -18.90
C SER A 217 5.85 11.00 -18.06
N ALA A 218 6.66 11.43 -17.07
CA ALA A 218 6.29 12.55 -16.21
C ALA A 218 6.26 13.85 -17.00
N SER A 219 7.21 14.04 -17.92
CA SER A 219 7.28 15.20 -18.80
C SER A 219 6.03 15.31 -19.68
N ILE A 220 5.60 14.20 -20.30
CA ILE A 220 4.33 14.13 -21.06
C ILE A 220 3.16 14.54 -20.16
N LEU A 221 3.06 13.96 -18.97
CA LEU A 221 1.97 14.25 -18.05
C LEU A 221 1.92 15.73 -17.64
N THR A 222 3.08 16.34 -17.39
CA THR A 222 3.20 17.75 -17.01
C THR A 222 2.93 18.74 -18.16
N SER A 223 3.12 18.32 -19.41
CA SER A 223 2.88 19.18 -20.58
C SER A 223 1.40 19.24 -20.99
N LEU A 224 0.58 18.33 -20.47
CA LEU A 224 -0.84 18.24 -20.79
C LEU A 224 -1.72 19.11 -19.87
N PRO A 225 -2.80 19.70 -20.41
CA PRO A 225 -3.84 20.34 -19.61
C PRO A 225 -4.51 19.37 -18.62
N GLN A 226 -5.03 19.90 -17.52
CA GLN A 226 -5.59 19.10 -16.41
C GLN A 226 -6.76 18.20 -16.84
N ASP A 227 -7.57 18.64 -17.80
CA ASP A 227 -8.74 17.89 -18.31
C ASP A 227 -8.34 16.63 -19.10
N TRP A 228 -7.10 16.55 -19.60
CA TRP A 228 -6.58 15.34 -20.27
C TRP A 228 -6.17 14.24 -19.29
N LEU A 229 -6.04 14.55 -18.00
CA LEU A 229 -5.44 13.63 -17.04
C LEU A 229 -6.41 12.58 -16.50
N SER A 230 -7.72 12.77 -16.68
CA SER A 230 -8.73 11.84 -16.19
C SER A 230 -8.59 10.45 -16.80
N CYS A 231 -8.18 10.34 -18.07
CA CYS A 231 -8.02 9.05 -18.75
C CYS A 231 -6.79 8.25 -18.29
N VAL A 232 -5.83 8.91 -17.63
CA VAL A 232 -4.56 8.29 -17.17
C VAL A 232 -4.41 8.33 -15.64
N SER A 233 -5.40 8.84 -14.92
CA SER A 233 -5.34 9.02 -13.46
C SER A 233 -5.17 7.70 -12.71
N SER A 234 -5.77 6.59 -13.18
CA SER A 234 -5.60 5.28 -12.56
C SER A 234 -4.17 4.75 -12.71
N MET A 235 -3.57 4.97 -13.88
CA MET A 235 -2.20 4.55 -14.20
C MET A 235 -1.18 5.30 -13.36
N MET A 236 -1.43 6.56 -13.00
CA MET A 236 -0.52 7.36 -12.17
C MET A 236 -0.32 6.80 -10.74
N ASN A 237 -1.20 5.92 -10.29
CA ASN A 237 -1.08 5.22 -9.01
C ASN A 237 -0.38 3.86 -9.13
N GLU A 238 -0.05 3.41 -10.35
CA GLU A 238 0.77 2.22 -10.54
C GLU A 238 2.23 2.49 -10.13
N PRO A 239 2.97 1.47 -9.64
CA PRO A 239 4.35 1.65 -9.19
C PRO A 239 5.26 2.30 -10.25
N CYS A 240 5.12 1.88 -11.51
CA CYS A 240 5.78 2.43 -12.69
C CYS A 240 4.81 2.44 -13.87
N VAL A 241 4.87 3.46 -14.72
CA VAL A 241 4.03 3.58 -15.91
C VAL A 241 4.90 3.57 -17.16
N SER A 242 4.74 2.55 -18.00
CA SER A 242 5.41 2.50 -19.29
C SER A 242 4.96 3.68 -20.18
N PRO A 243 5.90 4.42 -20.79
CA PRO A 243 5.57 5.51 -21.71
C PRO A 243 4.66 5.07 -22.86
N ILE A 244 4.82 3.83 -23.33
CA ILE A 244 4.01 3.27 -24.42
C ILE A 244 2.54 3.19 -24.02
N LYS A 245 2.25 2.57 -22.87
CA LYS A 245 0.88 2.47 -22.35
C LYS A 245 0.26 3.86 -22.14
N LEU A 246 1.06 4.80 -21.63
CA LEU A 246 0.61 6.17 -21.42
C LEU A 246 0.24 6.86 -22.74
N ILE A 247 1.10 6.76 -23.75
CA ILE A 247 0.86 7.33 -25.08
C ILE A 247 -0.36 6.69 -25.75
N ASP A 248 -0.53 5.37 -25.63
CA ASP A 248 -1.69 4.67 -26.20
C ASP A 248 -3.01 5.11 -25.56
N ALA A 249 -3.04 5.27 -24.23
CA ALA A 249 -4.19 5.81 -23.53
C ALA A 249 -4.53 7.25 -23.96
N LEU A 250 -3.51 8.09 -24.14
CA LEU A 250 -3.68 9.46 -24.61
C LEU A 250 -4.19 9.53 -26.06
N LYS A 251 -3.66 8.69 -26.95
CA LYS A 251 -4.15 8.57 -28.34
C LYS A 251 -5.59 8.06 -28.40
N ALA A 252 -5.96 7.12 -27.52
CA ALA A 252 -7.34 6.65 -27.42
C ALA A 252 -8.28 7.77 -26.95
N GLU A 253 -7.90 8.54 -25.93
CA GLU A 253 -8.68 9.69 -25.46
C GLU A 253 -8.78 10.79 -26.53
N GLU A 254 -7.72 11.04 -27.29
CA GLU A 254 -7.75 11.96 -28.44
C GLU A 254 -8.82 11.54 -29.47
N LEU A 255 -8.88 10.24 -29.80
CA LEU A 255 -9.90 9.71 -30.70
C LEU A 255 -11.31 9.90 -30.13
N CYS A 256 -11.51 9.59 -28.84
CA CYS A 256 -12.79 9.78 -28.15
C CYS A 256 -13.23 11.26 -28.08
N ARG A 257 -12.30 12.20 -27.97
CA ARG A 257 -12.60 13.65 -28.01
C ARG A 257 -12.99 14.09 -29.42
N LYS A 258 -12.31 13.57 -30.45
CA LYS A 258 -12.62 13.86 -31.86
C LYS A 258 -14.00 13.35 -32.26
N THR A 259 -14.44 12.18 -31.77
CA THR A 259 -15.79 11.68 -32.04
C THR A 259 -16.85 12.51 -31.33
N ARG A 260 -16.65 12.85 -30.05
CA ARG A 260 -17.56 13.72 -29.29
C ARG A 260 -17.73 15.13 -29.89
N CYS A 261 -16.69 15.72 -30.47
CA CYS A 261 -16.78 17.01 -31.16
C CYS A 261 -17.36 16.94 -32.58
N LYS A 262 -17.47 15.75 -33.19
CA LYS A 262 -18.02 15.57 -34.54
C LYS A 262 -19.53 15.32 -34.56
N ASP A 263 -20.17 15.14 -33.41
CA ASP A 263 -21.63 15.02 -33.27
C ASP A 263 -22.38 16.30 -32.81
N PRO A 264 -22.22 17.48 -33.46
CA PRO A 264 -23.25 18.53 -33.34
C PRO A 264 -24.46 18.30 -34.26
N SER A 265 -24.36 17.45 -35.29
CA SER A 265 -25.38 17.36 -36.36
C SER A 265 -26.51 16.36 -36.13
N LEU A 266 -26.52 15.62 -35.02
CA LEU A 266 -27.61 14.69 -34.68
C LEU A 266 -28.56 15.19 -33.58
N LEU A 267 -28.45 16.46 -33.17
CA LEU A 267 -29.40 17.07 -32.22
C LEU A 267 -30.44 17.98 -32.91
N GLU A 268 -30.22 18.40 -34.16
CA GLU A 268 -31.22 19.15 -34.93
C GLU A 268 -32.32 18.27 -35.54
N SER A 269 -32.08 16.98 -35.78
CA SER A 269 -33.11 16.08 -36.34
C SER A 269 -34.16 15.59 -35.33
N ALA A 270 -34.02 15.90 -34.03
CA ALA A 270 -35.02 15.55 -33.01
C ALA A 270 -35.97 16.71 -32.64
N LEU A 271 -35.71 17.94 -33.09
CA LEU A 271 -36.58 19.09 -32.87
C LEU A 271 -37.49 19.43 -34.06
N ALA A 272 -37.29 18.80 -35.23
CA ALA A 272 -38.08 19.06 -36.44
C ALA A 272 -39.38 18.22 -36.56
N THR A 273 -39.83 17.53 -35.50
CA THR A 273 -41.12 16.78 -35.51
C THR A 273 -42.13 17.27 -34.47
N LYS A 274 -42.00 18.51 -33.99
CA LYS A 274 -43.04 19.20 -33.21
C LYS A 274 -43.18 20.67 -33.62
N ALA A 275 -43.47 20.90 -34.89
CA ALA A 275 -44.05 22.16 -35.33
C ALA A 275 -44.98 21.89 -36.51
N ASN A 276 -46.26 21.64 -36.21
CA ASN A 276 -47.36 21.99 -37.10
C ASN A 276 -48.66 22.09 -36.27
N PRO A 277 -49.17 23.31 -36.06
CA PRO A 277 -50.58 23.55 -35.87
C PRO A 277 -51.15 24.30 -37.09
N LEU A 278 -52.18 23.74 -37.70
CA LEU A 278 -53.35 24.44 -38.26
C LEU A 278 -54.47 23.42 -38.48
#